data_AF-A0A560VV39-F1
#
_entry.id   AF-A0A560VV39-F1
#
_cell.length_a   1.000
_cell.length_b   1.000
_cell.length_c   1.000
_cell.angle_alpha   90.00
_cell.angle_beta   90.00
_cell.angle_gamma   90.00
#
_symmetry.space_group_name_H-M   'P 1'
#
loop_
_entity.id
_entity.type
_entity.pdbx_description
1 polymer ?
#
loop_
_entity_poly.entity_id
_entity_poly.type
_entity_poly.pdbx_seq_one_letter_code
_entity_poly.pdbx_strand_id
1 'polypeptide(L)' 'MKNAIASQTGITVIPNVTSVQNIGEVDSRGVELSYQHHDVGLRGPQPVASLVYTQSTFHL' A
#
# COMPACT_ATOMS: atom_id res chain seq x y z
N MET A 1 23.44 -42.00 -36.60
CA MET A 1 22.28 -41.37 -35.95
C MET A 1 22.73 -40.75 -34.63
N LYS A 2 22.03 -39.70 -34.23
CA LYS A 2 22.31 -38.72 -33.16
C LYS A 2 22.75 -39.34 -31.83
N ASN A 3 23.72 -38.71 -31.17
CA ASN A 3 23.70 -38.56 -29.71
C ASN A 3 24.02 -37.09 -29.43
N ALA A 4 22.99 -36.38 -28.98
CA ALA A 4 23.02 -34.96 -28.70
C ALA A 4 23.87 -34.70 -27.45
N ILE A 5 24.84 -33.80 -27.57
CA ILE A 5 25.49 -33.19 -26.42
C ILE A 5 24.45 -32.27 -25.77
N ALA A 6 23.91 -32.69 -24.64
CA ALA A 6 23.26 -31.79 -23.69
C ALA A 6 24.22 -31.61 -22.51
N SER A 7 25.32 -30.90 -22.76
CA SER A 7 26.19 -30.42 -21.69
C SER A 7 25.41 -29.34 -20.97
N GLN A 8 24.71 -29.73 -19.91
CA GLN A 8 24.04 -28.82 -19.01
C GLN A 8 25.12 -27.98 -18.33
N THR A 9 25.27 -26.72 -18.75
CA THR A 9 26.02 -25.74 -17.98
C THR A 9 25.26 -25.59 -16.67
N GLY A 10 25.73 -26.26 -15.62
CA GLY A 10 25.27 -26.06 -14.26
C GLY A 10 25.63 -24.65 -13.82
N ILE A 11 24.88 -23.65 -14.29
CA ILE A 11 24.84 -22.38 -13.59
C ILE A 11 24.21 -22.69 -12.24
N THR A 12 25.03 -22.65 -11.20
CA THR A 12 24.51 -22.62 -9.83
C THR A 12 23.69 -21.34 -9.75
N VAL A 13 22.39 -21.47 -9.97
CA VAL A 13 21.44 -20.41 -9.67
C VAL A 13 21.46 -20.32 -8.16
N ILE A 14 22.26 -19.41 -7.61
CA ILE A 14 22.06 -18.99 -6.23
C ILE A 14 20.74 -18.23 -6.29
N PRO A 15 19.63 -18.80 -5.77
CA PRO A 15 18.37 -18.07 -5.76
C PRO A 15 18.62 -16.82 -4.94
N ASN A 16 18.19 -15.66 -5.44
CA ASN A 16 18.13 -14.48 -4.59
C ASN A 16 17.10 -14.82 -3.50
N VAL A 17 17.55 -15.23 -2.32
CA VAL A 17 16.68 -15.41 -1.17
C VAL A 17 16.25 -14.01 -0.79
N THR A 18 15.04 -13.61 -1.19
CA THR A 18 14.46 -12.37 -0.70
C THR A 18 14.26 -12.52 0.80
N SER A 19 15.21 -12.01 1.58
CA SER A 19 15.09 -11.92 3.02
C SER A 19 14.06 -10.83 3.32
N VAL A 20 12.84 -11.23 3.71
CA VAL A 20 11.82 -10.30 4.16
C VAL A 20 12.21 -9.85 5.57
N GLN A 21 13.01 -8.79 5.62
CA GLN A 21 13.35 -8.11 6.86
C GLN A 21 12.39 -6.93 7.00
N ASN A 22 11.82 -6.70 8.18
CA ASN A 22 11.11 -5.45 8.46
C ASN A 22 12.16 -4.33 8.62
N ILE A 23 12.76 -3.92 7.50
CA ILE A 23 13.83 -2.91 7.39
C ILE A 23 13.30 -1.48 7.30
N GLY A 24 12.00 -1.27 7.47
CA GLY A 24 11.42 0.07 7.47
C GLY A 24 10.10 0.10 8.22
N GLU A 25 9.86 1.20 8.91
CA GLU A 25 8.60 1.51 9.58
C GLU A 25 7.92 2.65 8.82
N VAL A 26 6.63 2.50 8.53
CA VAL A 26 5.82 3.55 7.92
C VAL A 26 4.84 4.03 8.97
N ASP A 27 5.06 5.25 9.48
CA ASP A 27 4.13 5.90 10.40
C ASP A 27 3.11 6.69 9.57
N SER A 28 1.81 6.48 9.84
CA SER A 28 0.74 7.19 9.16
C SER A 28 -0.07 8.01 10.16
N ARG A 29 -0.18 9.31 9.91
CA ARG A 29 -0.91 10.27 10.74
C ARG A 29 -1.96 10.95 9.88
N GLY A 30 -3.14 11.16 10.44
CA GLY A 30 -4.21 11.84 9.73
C GLY A 30 -5.13 12.61 10.67
N VAL A 31 -5.88 13.54 10.08
CA VAL A 31 -6.93 14.30 10.74
C VAL A 31 -8.18 14.23 9.88
N GLU A 32 -9.32 14.01 10.54
CA GLU A 32 -10.64 13.98 9.92
C GLU A 32 -11.52 15.04 10.58
N LEU A 33 -12.20 15.83 9.75
CA LEU A 33 -13.21 16.79 10.16
C LEU A 33 -14.53 16.49 9.45
N SER A 34 -15.58 16.29 10.23
CA SER A 34 -16.88 15.90 9.71
C SER A 34 -17.97 16.81 10.29
N TYR A 35 -18.89 17.24 9.44
CA TYR A 35 -20.02 18.10 9.79
C TYR A 35 -21.32 17.55 9.22
N GLN A 36 -22.33 17.43 10.08
CA GLN A 36 -23.67 17.00 9.72
C GLN A 36 -24.66 17.99 10.30
N HIS A 37 -25.63 18.41 9.48
CA HIS A 37 -26.70 19.29 9.92
C HIS A 37 -28.06 18.74 9.50
N HIS A 38 -29.05 18.96 10.36
CA HIS A 38 -30.45 18.59 10.11
C HIS A 38 -31.30 19.83 9.90
N ASP A 39 -32.26 19.76 8.98
CA ASP A 39 -33.29 20.79 8.79
C ASP A 39 -32.72 22.20 8.54
N VAL A 40 -31.90 22.34 7.48
CA VAL A 40 -31.30 23.63 7.04
C VAL A 40 -32.35 24.60 6.44
N GLY A 41 -33.30 25.04 7.26
CA GLY A 41 -34.28 26.09 6.91
C GLY A 41 -35.46 25.63 6.05
N LEU A 42 -35.41 24.42 5.49
CA LEU A 42 -36.52 23.73 4.83
C LEU A 42 -36.66 22.34 5.47
N ARG A 43 -37.88 21.82 5.64
CA ARG A 43 -38.08 20.44 6.12
C ARG A 43 -37.51 19.49 5.06
N GLY A 44 -36.47 18.72 5.38
CA GLY A 44 -35.99 17.65 4.50
C GLY A 44 -34.48 17.60 4.21
N PRO A 45 -33.78 18.70 3.89
CA PRO A 45 -32.36 18.61 3.54
C PRO A 45 -31.49 18.33 4.77
N GLN A 46 -30.62 17.33 4.63
CA GLN A 46 -29.68 16.87 5.66
C GLN A 46 -28.25 16.91 5.09
N PRO A 47 -27.65 18.10 4.95
CA PRO A 47 -26.33 18.21 4.37
C PRO A 47 -25.28 17.56 5.28
N VAL A 48 -24.36 16.84 4.64
CA VAL A 48 -23.21 16.20 5.26
C VAL A 48 -21.97 16.66 4.50
N ALA A 49 -20.93 17.02 5.23
CA ALA A 49 -19.64 17.40 4.69
C ALA A 49 -18.52 16.72 5.49
N SER A 50 -17.47 16.27 4.82
CA SER A 50 -16.32 15.64 5.44
C SER A 50 -15.03 16.05 4.72
N LEU A 51 -13.99 16.30 5.49
CA LEU A 51 -12.64 16.60 5.03
C LEU A 51 -11.66 15.65 5.72
N VAL A 52 -10.76 15.07 4.91
CA VAL A 52 -9.77 14.09 5.38
C VAL A 52 -8.40 14.51 4.90
N TYR A 53 -7.44 14.54 5.82
CA TYR A 53 -6.02 14.75 5.51
C TYR A 53 -5.21 13.59 6.09
N THR A 54 -4.36 13.00 5.24
CA THR A 54 -3.49 11.87 5.62
C THR A 54 -2.06 12.17 5.18
N GLN A 55 -1.11 11.89 6.06
CA GLN A 55 0.31 11.98 5.81
C GLN A 55 0.98 10.67 6.24
N SER A 56 1.84 10.13 5.38
CA SER A 56 2.66 8.95 5.68
C SER A 56 4.13 9.34 5.67
N THR A 57 4.86 8.93 6.70
CA THR A 57 6.30 9.14 6.82
C THR A 57 7.01 7.79 6.76
N PHE A 58 8.03 7.70 5.92
CA PHE A 58 8.84 6.49 5.77
C PHE A 58 10.13 6.64 6.59
N HIS A 59 10.41 5.66 7.45
CA HIS A 59 11.70 5.55 8.14
C HIS A 59 12.54 4.47 7.43
N LEU A 60 13.75 4.88 6.97
CA LEU A 60 14.75 4.08 6.23
C LEU A 60 15.90 3.65 7.15
#